data_AF-A0AAX4JAQ8-F1
#
_entry.id   AF-A0AAX4JAQ8-F1
#
_cell.length_a   1.000
_cell.length_b   1.000
_cell.length_c   1.000
_cell.angle_alpha   90.00
_cell.angle_beta   90.00
_cell.angle_gamma   90.00
#
_symmetry.space_group_name_H-M   'P 1'
#
loop_
_entity.id
_entity.type
_entity.pdbx_description
1 polymer ?
#
loop_
_entity_poly.entity_id
_entity_poly.type
_entity_poly.pdbx_seq_one_letter_code
_entity_poly.pdbx_strand_id
1 'polypeptide(L)'
;MIPSNVKDIYKNLLQAIGQFKSPAYKSFFTRKVNEDFTELKNQINNGKKSCVVKKYLEEQGDFLDVLKRQTVIYNMFYDDKNQI
;
A
#
# COMPACT_ATOMS: atom_id res chain seq x y z
N MET A 1 -11.76 -13.04 -11.20
CA MET A 1 -11.32 -13.36 -9.82
C MET A 1 -9.94 -12.79 -9.59
N ILE A 2 -9.73 -12.08 -8.48
CA ILE A 2 -8.45 -11.48 -8.12
C ILE A 2 -7.51 -12.59 -7.60
N PRO A 3 -6.27 -12.69 -8.10
CA PRO A 3 -5.28 -13.65 -7.61
C PRO A 3 -4.98 -13.50 -6.10
N SER A 4 -4.61 -14.60 -5.45
CA SER A 4 -4.29 -14.62 -4.01
C SER A 4 -3.11 -13.72 -3.67
N ASN A 5 -2.01 -13.81 -4.42
CA ASN A 5 -0.83 -12.98 -4.23
C ASN A 5 -1.11 -11.46 -4.27
N VAL A 6 -2.07 -11.01 -5.10
CA VAL A 6 -2.53 -9.61 -5.12
C VAL A 6 -3.25 -9.25 -3.83
N LYS A 7 -4.08 -10.15 -3.28
CA LYS A 7 -4.73 -9.91 -1.99
C LYS A 7 -3.71 -9.88 -0.85
N ASP A 8 -2.68 -10.72 -0.93
CA ASP A 8 -1.64 -10.80 0.09
C ASP A 8 -0.79 -9.54 0.11
N ILE A 9 -0.36 -9.02 -1.04
CA ILE A 9 0.40 -7.77 -1.10
C ILE A 9 -0.43 -6.58 -0.60
N TYR A 10 -1.71 -6.51 -0.96
CA TYR A 10 -2.64 -5.48 -0.46
C TYR A 10 -2.77 -5.53 1.07
N LYS A 11 -2.92 -6.72 1.66
CA LYS A 11 -2.95 -6.89 3.12
C LYS A 11 -1.64 -6.45 3.77
N ASN A 12 -0.50 -6.84 3.19
CA ASN A 12 0.82 -6.48 3.71
C ASN A 12 1.06 -4.97 3.70
N LEU A 13 0.59 -4.28 2.65
CA LEU A 13 0.62 -2.81 2.59
C LEU A 13 -0.20 -2.20 3.72
N LEU A 14 -1.45 -2.63 3.93
CA LEU A 14 -2.30 -2.12 5.01
C LEU A 14 -1.68 -2.37 6.39
N GLN A 15 -1.04 -3.53 6.60
CA GLN A 15 -0.32 -3.82 7.83
C GLN A 15 0.86 -2.87 8.04
N ALA A 16 1.69 -2.64 7.01
CA ALA A 16 2.82 -1.71 7.08
C ALA A 16 2.35 -0.27 7.34
N ILE A 17 1.28 0.16 6.68
CA ILE A 17 0.67 1.49 6.88
C ILE A 17 0.17 1.65 8.33
N GLY A 18 -0.41 0.61 8.91
CA GLY A 18 -0.87 0.63 10.30
C GLY A 18 0.23 0.94 11.33
N GLN A 19 1.49 0.69 10.98
CA GLN A 19 2.66 0.91 11.84
C GLN A 19 3.12 2.37 11.90
N PHE A 20 2.70 3.26 11.01
CA PHE A 20 3.04 4.69 11.15
C PHE A 20 2.49 5.23 12.47
N LYS A 21 3.15 6.19 13.11
CA LYS A 21 2.55 6.89 14.26
C LYS A 21 1.61 8.02 13.80
N SER A 22 1.96 8.74 12.74
CA SER A 22 1.15 9.85 12.20
C SER A 22 -0.19 9.36 11.61
N PRO A 23 -1.33 9.86 12.13
CA PRO A 23 -2.65 9.56 11.56
C PRO A 23 -2.82 10.05 10.13
N ALA A 24 -2.19 11.17 9.77
CA ALA A 24 -2.26 11.74 8.42
C ALA A 24 -1.60 10.79 7.40
N TYR A 25 -0.43 10.25 7.74
CA TYR A 25 0.27 9.27 6.89
C TYR A 25 -0.55 7.98 6.76
N LYS A 26 -1.14 7.49 7.86
CA LYS A 26 -2.05 6.33 7.81
C LYS A 26 -3.19 6.54 6.84
N SER A 27 -3.90 7.67 6.97
CA SER A 27 -5.06 7.99 6.14
C SER A 27 -4.67 8.12 4.67
N PHE A 28 -3.60 8.87 4.38
CA PHE A 28 -3.12 9.10 3.02
C PHE A 28 -2.75 7.79 2.31
N PHE A 29 -1.88 6.96 2.93
CA PHE A 29 -1.42 5.74 2.29
C PHE A 29 -2.52 4.67 2.22
N THR A 30 -3.43 4.61 3.20
CA THR A 30 -4.58 3.71 3.13
C THR A 30 -5.47 4.07 1.94
N ARG A 31 -5.77 5.36 1.74
CA ARG A 31 -6.53 5.83 0.59
C ARG A 31 -5.85 5.45 -0.72
N LYS A 32 -4.55 5.73 -0.85
CA LYS A 32 -3.78 5.39 -2.05
C LYS A 32 -3.84 3.90 -2.39
N VAL A 33 -3.59 3.03 -1.41
CA VAL A 33 -3.59 1.57 -1.62
C VAL A 33 -4.99 1.06 -2.01
N ASN A 34 -6.05 1.65 -1.45
CA ASN A 34 -7.42 1.33 -1.82
C ASN A 34 -7.77 1.76 -3.25
N GLU A 35 -7.33 2.95 -3.66
CA GLU A 35 -7.49 3.47 -5.01
C GLU A 35 -6.76 2.57 -6.03
N ASP A 36 -5.48 2.30 -5.81
CA ASP A 36 -4.65 1.44 -6.68
C ASP A 36 -5.25 0.02 -6.80
N PHE A 37 -5.72 -0.57 -5.70
CA PHE A 37 -6.35 -1.89 -5.71
C PHE A 37 -7.72 -1.89 -6.43
N THR A 38 -8.48 -0.80 -6.32
CA THR A 38 -9.75 -0.63 -7.03
C THR A 38 -9.52 -0.45 -8.53
N GLU A 39 -8.50 0.30 -8.92
CA GLU A 39 -8.10 0.44 -10.31
C GLU A 39 -7.73 -0.93 -10.92
N LEU A 40 -6.91 -1.72 -10.23
CA LEU A 40 -6.57 -3.06 -10.68
C LEU A 40 -7.82 -3.94 -10.88
N LYS A 41 -8.77 -3.90 -9.94
CA LYS A 41 -10.04 -4.63 -10.06
C LYS A 41 -10.78 -4.24 -11.34
N ASN A 42 -10.86 -2.94 -11.63
CA ASN A 42 -11.52 -2.43 -12.83
C ASN A 42 -10.78 -2.92 -14.10
N GLN A 43 -9.45 -2.87 -14.12
CA GLN A 43 -8.66 -3.36 -15.25
C GLN A 43 -8.85 -4.86 -15.49
N ILE A 44 -8.87 -5.68 -14.42
CA ILE A 44 -9.13 -7.12 -14.49
C ILE A 44 -10.54 -7.41 -15.02
N ASN A 45 -11.54 -6.66 -14.55
CA ASN A 45 -12.94 -6.83 -15.00
C ASN A 45 -13.09 -6.45 -16.48
N ASN A 46 -12.27 -5.52 -16.98
CA ASN A 46 -12.20 -5.14 -18.39
C ASN A 46 -11.37 -6.11 -19.25
N GLY A 47 -11.03 -7.30 -18.74
CA GLY A 47 -10.35 -8.36 -19.51
C GLY A 47 -8.82 -8.28 -19.55
N LYS A 48 -8.20 -7.22 -19.01
CA LYS A 48 -6.74 -7.12 -18.88
C LYS A 48 -6.32 -7.88 -17.62
N LYS A 49 -5.88 -9.14 -17.73
CA LYS A 49 -5.53 -9.96 -16.54
C LYS A 49 -4.03 -10.08 -16.26
N SER A 50 -3.27 -10.79 -17.10
CA SER A 50 -1.90 -11.19 -16.75
C SER A 50 -0.92 -10.01 -16.65
N CYS A 51 -0.91 -9.12 -17.66
CA CYS A 51 -0.02 -7.96 -17.72
C CYS A 51 -0.22 -7.00 -16.53
N VAL A 52 -1.46 -6.61 -16.25
CA VAL A 52 -1.76 -5.61 -15.22
C VAL A 52 -1.56 -6.17 -13.80
N VAL A 53 -1.82 -7.47 -13.60
CA VAL A 53 -1.54 -8.13 -12.31
C VAL A 53 -0.04 -8.18 -12.05
N LYS A 54 0.76 -8.55 -13.06
CA LYS A 54 2.23 -8.58 -12.91
C LYS A 54 2.76 -7.19 -12.57
N LYS A 55 2.37 -6.18 -13.35
CA LYS A 55 2.77 -4.79 -13.13
C LYS A 55 2.39 -4.30 -11.73
N TYR A 56 1.15 -4.56 -11.31
CA TYR A 56 0.69 -4.20 -9.97
C TYR A 56 1.53 -4.86 -8.87
N LEU A 57 1.84 -6.15 -8.99
CA LEU A 57 2.64 -6.85 -7.99
C LEU A 57 4.06 -6.30 -7.88
N GLU A 58 4.68 -5.92 -9.00
CA GLU A 58 6.00 -5.28 -9.02
C GLU A 58 5.96 -3.91 -8.34
N GLU A 59 5.08 -3.01 -8.80
CA GLU A 59 4.96 -1.65 -8.27
C GLU A 59 4.61 -1.62 -6.77
N GLN A 60 3.69 -2.50 -6.35
CA GLN A 60 3.25 -2.56 -4.96
C GLN A 60 4.25 -3.30 -4.06
N GLY A 61 5.09 -4.17 -4.62
CA GLY A 61 6.22 -4.79 -3.93
C GLY A 61 7.27 -3.75 -3.56
N ASP A 62 7.70 -2.97 -4.53
CA ASP A 62 8.64 -1.87 -4.31
C ASP A 62 8.08 -0.84 -3.32
N PHE A 63 6.80 -0.51 -3.47
CA PHE A 63 6.12 0.41 -2.56
C PHE A 63 6.04 -0.11 -1.12
N LEU A 64 5.78 -1.41 -0.92
CA LEU A 64 5.80 -2.03 0.41
C LEU A 64 7.16 -1.90 1.09
N ASP A 65 8.25 -2.11 0.35
CA ASP A 65 9.61 -1.97 0.89
C ASP A 65 9.98 -0.52 1.20
N VAL A 66 9.46 0.44 0.43
CA VAL A 66 9.55 1.87 0.77
C VAL A 66 8.77 2.17 2.04
N LEU A 67 7.51 1.73 2.15
CA LEU A 67 6.67 1.98 3.34
C LEU A 67 7.32 1.45 4.61
N LYS A 68 7.82 0.20 4.61
CA LYS A 68 8.51 -0.37 5.78
C LYS A 68 9.68 0.49 6.25
N ARG A 69 10.50 1.00 5.33
CA ARG A 69 11.63 1.89 5.66
C ARG A 69 11.15 3.25 6.18
N GLN A 70 10.16 3.84 5.51
CA GLN A 70 9.60 5.14 5.88
C GLN A 70 8.91 5.11 7.23
N THR A 71 8.20 4.03 7.56
CA THR A 71 7.62 3.84 8.90
C THR A 71 8.70 3.91 9.97
N VAL A 72 9.80 3.19 9.79
CA VAL A 72 10.91 3.15 10.76
C VAL A 72 11.54 4.52 10.92
N ILE A 73 11.89 5.19 9.81
CA ILE A 73 12.49 6.53 9.82
C ILE A 73 11.55 7.54 10.47
N TYR A 74 10.30 7.62 9.99
CA TYR A 74 9.34 8.61 10.47
C TYR A 74 9.05 8.43 11.96
N ASN A 75 8.85 7.19 12.42
CA ASN A 75 8.54 6.91 13.82
C ASN A 75 9.69 7.20 14.79
N MET A 76 10.95 7.27 14.32
CA MET A 76 12.10 7.71 15.11
C MET A 76 12.06 9.20 15.40
N PHE A 77 11.57 9.99 14.44
CA PHE A 77 11.53 11.46 14.54
C PHE A 77 10.16 12.00 14.94
N TYR A 78 9.14 11.15 14.97
CA TYR A 78 7.78 11.55 15.31
C TYR A 78 7.66 11.97 16.79
N ASP A 79 7.28 13.22 17.00
CA ASP A 79 6.99 13.78 18.31
C ASP A 79 5.47 13.89 18.52
N ASP A 80 4.94 13.08 19.46
CA ASP A 80 3.52 13.06 19.83
C ASP A 80 3.00 14.44 20.26
N LYS A 81 3.86 15.32 20.80
CA LYS A 81 3.46 16.67 21.22
C LYS A 81 3.25 17.63 20.06
N ASN A 82 4.02 17.44 18.99
CA ASN A 82 4.00 18.34 17.84
C ASN A 82 3.25 17.73 16.63
N GLN A 83 2.91 16.44 16.67
CA GLN A 83 2.30 15.67 15.57
C GLN A 83 3.10 15.72 14.26
N ILE A 84 4.42 15.90 14.37
CA ILE A 84 5.36 15.94 13.24
C ILE A 84 6.43 14.89 13.48
#